data_AF-M5IEI0-F1
#
_entry.id   AF-M5IEI0-F1
#
_cell.length_a   1.000
_cell.length_b   1.000
_cell.length_c   1.000
_cell.angle_alpha   90.00
_cell.angle_beta   90.00
_cell.angle_gamma   90.00
#
_symmetry.space_group_name_H-M   'P 1'
#
loop_
_entity.id
_entity.type
_entity.pdbx_description
1 polymer ?
#
loop_
_entity_poly.entity_id
_entity_poly.type
_entity_poly.pdbx_seq_one_letter_code
_entity_poly.pdbx_strand_id
1 'polypeptide(L)'
;MKILFFLAATIAILGAFEIEGGYEIPPSAQTYGNAPVISDEMMKECVKIYNKALAIERALNSTFVNRYSSEEVNLYNQNVRMHSQLIDWFNANCAGKQSYSACKAAQELNRQRGLPEQSCGY
;
A
#
# COMPACT_ATOMS: atom_id res chain seq x y z
N MET A 1 28.81 -27.90 6.44
CA MET A 1 28.63 -26.44 6.33
C MET A 1 27.38 -26.23 5.48
N LYS A 2 26.21 -25.88 6.03
CA LYS A 2 25.68 -24.49 6.12
C LYS A 2 26.09 -23.70 4.87
N ILE A 3 25.17 -23.38 3.97
CA ILE A 3 24.26 -22.23 4.14
C ILE A 3 22.87 -22.54 3.55
N LEU A 4 21.84 -22.22 4.34
CA LEU A 4 20.45 -22.15 3.95
C LEU A 4 20.26 -21.10 2.84
N PHE A 5 19.74 -21.49 1.68
CA PHE A 5 18.97 -20.55 0.86
C PHE A 5 17.51 -20.64 1.31
N PHE A 6 17.16 -19.67 2.14
CA PHE A 6 15.83 -19.42 2.67
C PHE A 6 14.79 -19.30 1.55
N LEU A 7 13.59 -19.77 1.87
CA LEU A 7 12.32 -19.58 1.17
C LEU A 7 12.28 -18.40 0.19
N ALA A 8 12.22 -18.70 -1.10
CA ALA A 8 11.55 -17.86 -2.08
C ALA A 8 10.25 -18.57 -2.51
N ALA A 9 9.40 -18.86 -1.53
CA ALA A 9 8.03 -19.29 -1.80
C ALA A 9 7.10 -18.09 -1.54
N THR A 10 6.17 -17.91 -2.48
CA THR A 10 4.94 -17.12 -2.40
C THR A 10 5.04 -15.59 -2.40
N ILE A 11 4.89 -14.97 -3.57
CA ILE A 11 3.80 -14.01 -3.85
C ILE A 11 3.39 -14.15 -5.33
N ALA A 12 2.72 -15.25 -5.66
CA ALA A 12 1.96 -15.35 -6.90
C ALA A 12 0.51 -15.59 -6.51
N ILE A 13 -0.21 -14.48 -6.30
CA ILE A 13 -1.61 -14.17 -6.66
C ILE A 13 -1.78 -12.73 -6.15
N LEU A 14 -1.29 -11.76 -6.92
CA LEU A 14 -1.86 -10.42 -6.88
C LEU A 14 -3.03 -10.47 -7.87
N GLY A 15 -4.20 -10.89 -7.38
CA GLY A 15 -5.43 -10.45 -8.03
C GLY A 15 -5.35 -8.93 -8.08
N ALA A 16 -5.41 -8.37 -9.29
CA ALA A 16 -5.20 -6.96 -9.52
C ALA A 16 -6.28 -6.16 -8.79
N PHE A 17 -5.99 -5.72 -7.57
CA PHE A 17 -6.59 -4.51 -7.05
C PHE A 17 -6.03 -3.38 -7.91
N GLU A 18 -6.73 -3.11 -9.00
CA GLU A 18 -6.52 -1.88 -9.71
C GLU A 18 -6.93 -0.74 -8.79
N ILE A 19 -6.04 0.23 -8.62
CA ILE A 19 -6.39 1.47 -7.94
C ILE A 19 -7.35 2.20 -8.88
N GLU A 20 -8.64 2.05 -8.61
CA GLU A 20 -9.70 2.79 -9.26
C GLU A 20 -9.57 4.26 -8.85
N GLY A 21 -9.37 5.14 -9.82
CA GLY A 21 -9.01 6.54 -9.58
C GLY A 21 -7.51 6.77 -9.40
N GLY A 22 -7.16 7.79 -8.61
CA GLY A 22 -5.79 8.26 -8.40
C GLY A 22 -5.11 7.71 -7.14
N TYR A 23 -3.80 7.84 -7.08
CA TYR A 23 -3.01 7.63 -5.88
C TYR A 23 -3.25 8.77 -4.88
N GLU A 24 -3.79 8.43 -3.72
CA GLU A 24 -3.94 9.31 -2.57
C GLU A 24 -2.63 9.45 -1.79
N ILE A 25 -2.44 10.63 -1.19
CA ILE A 25 -1.28 10.92 -0.37
C ILE A 25 -1.40 10.08 0.92
N PRO A 26 -0.42 9.20 1.23
CA PRO A 26 -0.45 8.44 2.48
C PRO A 26 -0.33 9.38 3.69
N PRO A 27 -0.89 9.00 4.86
CA PRO A 27 -0.72 9.75 6.08
C PRO A 27 0.77 9.96 6.38
N SER A 28 1.17 11.22 6.55
CA SER A 28 2.50 11.58 7.02
C SER A 28 2.44 11.82 8.53
N ALA A 29 3.21 11.04 9.28
CA ALA A 29 3.53 11.41 10.65
C ALA A 29 4.60 12.51 10.63
N GLN A 30 4.52 13.47 11.56
CA GLN A 30 5.65 14.36 11.80
C GLN A 30 6.85 13.50 12.22
N THR A 31 7.94 13.58 11.46
CA THR A 31 9.19 12.93 11.83
C THR A 31 9.99 13.88 12.69
N TYR A 32 10.31 13.48 13.92
CA TYR A 32 11.18 14.25 14.83
C TYR A 32 12.56 13.62 14.88
N GLY A 33 13.62 14.43 14.72
CA GLY A 33 15.01 13.95 14.83
C GLY A 33 15.40 12.92 13.76
N ASN A 34 16.53 12.22 13.97
CA ASN A 34 17.25 11.29 13.07
C ASN A 34 16.44 10.08 12.53
N ALA A 35 15.29 10.32 11.92
CA ALA A 35 14.50 9.29 11.28
C ALA A 35 15.26 8.75 10.04
N PRO A 36 15.22 7.43 9.80
CA PRO A 36 15.86 6.83 8.63
C PRO A 36 15.39 7.48 7.33
N VAL A 37 16.31 7.76 6.41
CA VAL A 37 16.02 8.34 5.10
C VAL A 37 15.79 7.22 4.08
N ILE A 38 14.74 7.32 3.27
CA ILE A 38 14.48 6.45 2.12
C ILE A 38 14.58 7.24 0.82
N SER A 39 14.85 6.53 -0.28
CA SER A 39 14.93 7.16 -1.61
C SER A 39 13.56 7.57 -2.14
N ASP A 40 13.56 8.41 -3.17
CA ASP A 40 12.36 8.88 -3.85
C ASP A 40 11.62 7.72 -4.53
N GLU A 41 12.37 6.76 -5.10
CA GLU A 41 11.80 5.53 -5.67
C GLU A 41 11.10 4.70 -4.59
N MET A 42 11.71 4.58 -3.40
CA MET A 42 11.08 3.88 -2.29
C MET A 42 9.82 4.61 -1.83
N MET A 43 9.84 5.95 -1.77
CA MET A 43 8.63 6.71 -1.43
C MET A 43 7.52 6.54 -2.47
N LYS A 44 7.84 6.46 -3.77
CA LYS A 44 6.84 6.11 -4.81
C LYS A 44 6.25 4.73 -4.56
N GLU A 45 7.06 3.75 -4.16
CA GLU A 45 6.56 2.42 -3.80
C GLU A 45 5.69 2.46 -2.54
N CYS A 46 6.06 3.25 -1.53
CA CYS A 46 5.25 3.50 -0.35
C CYS A 46 3.85 4.03 -0.72
N VAL A 47 3.76 5.01 -1.61
CA VAL A 47 2.47 5.53 -2.10
C VAL A 47 1.67 4.45 -2.81
N LYS A 48 2.30 3.60 -3.64
CA LYS A 48 1.61 2.52 -4.34
C LYS A 48 1.07 1.46 -3.38
N ILE A 49 1.89 1.01 -2.42
CA ILE A 49 1.48 -0.01 -1.44
C ILE A 49 0.36 0.50 -0.55
N TYR A 50 0.47 1.74 -0.07
CA TYR A 50 -0.61 2.38 0.69
C TYR A 50 -1.92 2.40 -0.10
N ASN A 51 -1.89 2.84 -1.36
CA ASN A 51 -3.12 2.94 -2.16
C ASN A 51 -3.71 1.57 -2.53
N LYS A 52 -2.89 0.53 -2.70
CA LYS A 52 -3.38 -0.84 -2.83
C LYS A 52 -4.08 -1.30 -1.55
N ALA A 53 -3.49 -1.04 -0.39
CA ALA A 53 -4.13 -1.36 0.89
C ALA A 53 -5.46 -0.62 1.04
N LEU A 54 -5.47 0.69 0.75
CA LEU A 54 -6.66 1.53 0.79
C LEU A 54 -7.78 1.04 -0.15
N ALA A 55 -7.45 0.58 -1.35
CA ALA A 55 -8.43 0.00 -2.27
C ALA A 55 -9.07 -1.27 -1.68
N ILE A 56 -8.27 -2.14 -1.04
CA ILE A 56 -8.78 -3.33 -0.38
C ILE A 56 -9.64 -2.97 0.83
N GLU A 57 -9.20 -2.00 1.64
CA GLU A 57 -9.97 -1.50 2.79
C GLU A 57 -11.35 -1.00 2.36
N ARG A 58 -11.40 -0.19 1.30
CA ARG A 58 -12.65 0.31 0.72
C ARG A 58 -13.55 -0.82 0.24
N ALA A 59 -13.00 -1.82 -0.44
CA ALA A 59 -13.74 -2.99 -0.87
C ALA A 59 -14.27 -3.81 0.33
N LEU A 60 -13.47 -4.00 1.37
CA LEU A 60 -13.89 -4.70 2.59
C LEU A 60 -15.01 -3.96 3.33
N ASN A 61 -14.96 -2.62 3.36
CA ASN A 61 -15.96 -1.79 4.04
C ASN A 61 -17.30 -1.73 3.28
N SER A 62 -17.30 -1.89 1.95
CA SER A 62 -18.51 -1.88 1.12
C SER A 62 -19.13 -3.26 0.90
N THR A 63 -18.40 -4.35 1.23
CA THR A 63 -18.86 -5.72 0.99
C THR A 63 -19.78 -6.23 2.10
N PHE A 64 -20.99 -6.64 1.73
CA PHE A 64 -21.84 -7.47 2.59
C PHE A 64 -21.61 -8.95 2.27
N VAL A 65 -20.98 -9.67 3.19
CA VAL A 65 -20.61 -11.09 3.00
C VAL A 65 -21.77 -12.01 3.38
N ASN A 66 -22.17 -12.90 2.46
CA ASN A 66 -23.02 -14.03 2.80
C ASN A 66 -22.24 -15.05 3.63
N ARG A 67 -22.50 -15.08 4.93
CA ARG A 67 -21.81 -15.97 5.90
C ARG A 67 -22.05 -17.46 5.68
N TYR A 68 -23.04 -17.83 4.87
CA TYR A 68 -23.33 -19.22 4.51
C TYR A 68 -22.64 -19.64 3.20
N SER A 69 -22.06 -18.70 2.46
CA SER A 69 -21.23 -18.98 1.28
C SER A 69 -19.76 -19.10 1.70
N SER A 70 -19.22 -20.32 1.67
CA SER A 70 -17.80 -20.54 1.96
C SER A 70 -16.90 -19.80 0.99
N GLU A 71 -17.33 -19.62 -0.26
CA GLU A 71 -16.59 -18.87 -1.28
C GLU A 71 -16.45 -17.39 -0.91
N GLU A 72 -17.57 -16.73 -0.59
CA GLU A 72 -17.55 -15.31 -0.22
C GLU A 72 -16.77 -15.07 1.07
N VAL A 73 -16.93 -15.94 2.06
CA VAL A 73 -16.15 -15.89 3.31
C VAL A 73 -14.66 -16.07 3.05
N ASN A 74 -14.27 -17.00 2.17
CA ASN A 74 -12.88 -17.23 1.82
C ASN A 74 -12.26 -16.03 1.08
N LEU A 75 -12.99 -15.44 0.14
CA LEU A 75 -12.56 -14.25 -0.59
C LEU A 75 -12.39 -13.05 0.36
N TYR A 76 -13.37 -12.81 1.23
CA TYR A 76 -13.28 -11.75 2.24
C TYR A 76 -12.05 -11.94 3.13
N ASN A 77 -11.84 -13.14 3.66
CA ASN A 77 -10.69 -13.45 4.51
C ASN A 77 -9.35 -13.34 3.76
N GLN A 78 -9.33 -13.63 2.45
CA GLN A 78 -8.14 -13.41 1.62
C GLN A 78 -7.82 -11.92 1.49
N ASN A 79 -8.83 -11.08 1.27
CA ASN A 79 -8.68 -9.63 1.19
C ASN A 79 -8.20 -9.04 2.52
N VAL A 80 -8.76 -9.50 3.66
CA VAL A 80 -8.28 -9.09 5.00
C VAL A 80 -6.79 -9.44 5.20
N ARG A 81 -6.36 -10.64 4.78
CA ARG A 81 -4.96 -11.05 4.86
C ARG A 81 -4.06 -10.17 3.97
N MET A 82 -4.47 -9.92 2.73
CA MET A 82 -3.71 -9.08 1.80
C MET A 82 -3.60 -7.64 2.30
N HIS A 83 -4.70 -7.06 2.78
CA HIS A 83 -4.70 -5.74 3.41
C HIS A 83 -3.68 -5.66 4.56
N SER A 84 -3.73 -6.63 5.47
CA SER A 84 -2.82 -6.68 6.63
C SER A 84 -1.35 -6.76 6.18
N GLN A 85 -1.03 -7.60 5.20
CA GLN A 85 0.33 -7.72 4.66
C GLN A 85 0.85 -6.42 4.04
N LEU A 86 0.00 -5.68 3.30
CA LEU A 86 0.37 -4.41 2.69
C LEU A 86 0.60 -3.32 3.74
N ILE A 87 -0.25 -3.26 4.77
CA ILE A 87 -0.10 -2.32 5.90
C ILE A 87 1.16 -2.65 6.70
N ASP A 88 1.43 -3.91 7.00
CA ASP A 88 2.65 -4.32 7.72
C ASP A 88 3.90 -3.94 6.94
N TRP A 89 3.90 -4.16 5.62
CA TRP A 89 4.99 -3.74 4.75
C TRP A 89 5.15 -2.21 4.76
N PHE A 90 4.06 -1.45 4.64
CA PHE A 90 4.10 0.01 4.65
C PHE A 90 4.65 0.54 5.98
N ASN A 91 4.20 -0.01 7.10
CA ASN A 91 4.66 0.40 8.43
C ASN A 91 6.15 0.11 8.63
N ALA A 92 6.64 -1.03 8.17
CA ALA A 92 8.06 -1.37 8.29
C ALA A 92 8.97 -0.51 7.40
N ASN A 93 8.52 -0.20 6.18
CA ASN A 93 9.36 0.38 5.13
C ASN A 93 9.14 1.86 4.87
N CYS A 94 8.04 2.45 5.35
CA CYS A 94 7.63 3.81 4.97
C CYS A 94 7.29 4.68 6.19
N ALA A 95 6.51 4.15 7.13
CA ALA A 95 6.03 4.94 8.26
C ALA A 95 7.20 5.48 9.10
N GLY A 96 7.13 6.78 9.42
CA GLY A 96 8.12 7.46 10.26
C GLY A 96 9.51 7.64 9.61
N LYS A 97 9.66 7.38 8.31
CA LYS A 97 10.91 7.60 7.58
C LYS A 97 10.90 8.95 6.85
N GLN A 98 12.07 9.52 6.62
CA GLN A 98 12.26 10.77 5.87
C GLN A 98 12.49 10.49 4.39
N SER A 99 11.95 11.32 3.50
CA SER A 99 12.26 11.29 2.05
C SER A 99 11.73 12.55 1.33
N TYR A 100 11.94 12.60 0.02
CA TYR A 100 11.14 13.43 -0.88
C TYR A 100 9.64 13.22 -0.65
N SER A 101 8.89 14.31 -0.61
CA SER A 101 7.51 14.36 -0.12
C SER A 101 6.60 13.29 -0.73
N ALA A 102 5.90 12.53 0.12
CA ALA A 102 4.87 11.57 -0.31
C ALA A 102 3.79 12.22 -1.19
N CYS A 103 3.51 13.51 -0.98
CA CYS A 103 2.60 14.25 -1.85
C CYS A 103 3.15 14.36 -3.27
N LYS A 104 4.43 14.71 -3.43
CA LYS A 104 5.06 14.80 -4.74
C LYS A 104 5.11 13.46 -5.45
N ALA A 105 5.35 12.37 -4.72
CA ALA A 105 5.27 11.03 -5.26
C ALA A 105 3.85 10.70 -5.77
N ALA A 106 2.80 11.02 -5.01
CA ALA A 106 1.42 10.84 -5.43
C ALA A 106 1.04 11.70 -6.66
N GLN A 107 1.45 12.97 -6.68
CA GLN A 107 1.26 13.86 -7.84
C GLN A 107 1.90 13.28 -9.10
N GLU A 108 3.15 12.82 -9.01
CA GLU A 108 3.85 12.24 -10.15
C GLU A 108 3.16 10.96 -10.66
N LEU A 109 2.77 10.06 -9.77
CA LEU A 109 2.06 8.83 -10.14
C LEU A 109 0.70 9.12 -10.78
N ASN A 110 -0.02 10.14 -10.32
CA ASN A 110 -1.28 10.57 -10.93
C ASN A 110 -1.06 11.21 -12.30
N ARG A 111 -0.06 12.07 -12.44
CA ARG A 111 0.32 12.67 -13.72
C ARG A 111 0.67 11.63 -14.78
N GLN A 112 1.40 10.57 -14.39
CA GLN A 112 1.72 9.45 -15.27
C GLN A 112 0.47 8.70 -15.78
N ARG A 113 -0.63 8.74 -15.03
CA ARG A 113 -1.93 8.15 -15.41
C ARG A 113 -2.88 9.16 -16.08
N GLY A 114 -2.46 10.41 -16.31
CA GLY A 114 -3.32 11.47 -16.83
C GLY A 114 -4.45 11.87 -15.87
N LEU A 115 -4.26 11.63 -14.56
CA LEU A 115 -5.24 11.93 -13.52
C LEU A 115 -4.95 13.28 -12.84
N PRO A 116 -5.97 13.96 -12.29
CA PRO A 116 -5.77 15.21 -11.56
C PRO A 116 -4.85 15.02 -10.35
N GLU A 117 -4.04 16.05 -10.07
CA GLU A 117 -3.11 16.07 -8.95
C GLU A 117 -3.76 16.60 -7.68
N GLN A 118 -3.47 15.98 -6.54
CA GLN A 118 -3.84 16.49 -5.23
C GLN A 118 -2.94 17.68 -4.85
N SER A 119 -3.49 18.64 -4.11
CA SER A 119 -2.69 19.73 -3.55
C SER A 119 -1.82 19.22 -2.40
N CYS A 120 -0.53 19.55 -2.43
CA CYS A 120 0.32 19.42 -1.25
C CYS A 120 0.01 20.61 -0.34
N GLY A 121 -0.77 20.40 0.72
CA GLY A 121 -1.02 21.43 1.71
C GLY A 121 0.30 21.99 2.26
N TYR A 122 0.35 23.31 2.41
CA TYR A 122 1.39 24.02 3.16
C TYR A 122 0.95 24.20 4.60
#